data_AF-A0A2V8QWY8-F1
#
_entry.id   AF-A0A2V8QWY8-F1
#
_cell.length_a   1.000
_cell.length_b   1.000
_cell.length_c   1.000
_cell.angle_alpha   90.00
_cell.angle_beta   90.00
_cell.angle_gamma   90.00
#
_symmetry.space_group_name_H-M   'P 1'
#
loop_
_entity.id
_entity.type
_entity.pdbx_description
1 polymer ?
#
loop_
_entity_poly.entity_id
_entity_poly.type
_entity_poly.pdbx_seq_one_letter_code
_entity_poly.pdbx_strand_id
1 'polypeptide(L)'
;FPLHVWLPDAMAGPTPVSALIHAATMVTAGLYMLTRTNVIFQHSQTMMLVVAVVGAFTAIFAATIGITQNDIKKVLAYSTVSQLGFMFLACGVGA
;
A
#
# COMPACT_ATOMS: atom_id res chain seq x y z
N PHE A 1 -1.69 -6.63 -1.35
CA PHE A 1 -2.50 -7.79 -1.78
C PHE A 1 -2.94 -8.57 -0.54
N PRO A 2 -4.15 -9.15 -0.45
CA PRO A 2 -5.21 -9.23 -1.46
C PRO A 2 -6.20 -8.04 -1.46
N LEU A 3 -6.27 -7.27 -0.37
CA LEU A 3 -7.31 -6.26 -0.13
C LEU A 3 -7.07 -4.90 -0.81
N HIS A 4 -6.69 -4.87 -2.08
CA HIS A 4 -6.35 -3.65 -2.83
C HIS A 4 -7.49 -3.14 -3.73
N VAL A 5 -8.51 -3.95 -3.98
CA VAL A 5 -9.57 -3.73 -4.99
C VAL A 5 -10.47 -2.53 -4.65
N TRP A 6 -10.63 -2.21 -3.37
CA TRP A 6 -11.47 -1.10 -2.92
C TRP A 6 -10.90 0.28 -3.27
N LEU A 7 -9.57 0.39 -3.44
CA LEU A 7 -8.90 1.68 -3.56
C LEU A 7 -9.16 2.38 -4.91
N PRO A 8 -9.16 1.68 -6.07
CA PRO A 8 -9.65 2.25 -7.32
C PRO A 8 -11.13 2.65 -7.28
N ASP A 9 -11.98 1.91 -6.57
CA ASP A 9 -13.41 2.20 -6.47
C ASP A 9 -13.68 3.44 -5.60
N ALA A 10 -12.82 3.71 -4.60
CA ALA A 10 -12.88 4.92 -3.79
C ALA A 10 -12.72 6.22 -4.60
N MET A 11 -12.18 6.15 -5.82
CA MET A 11 -12.04 7.28 -6.73
C MET A 11 -13.35 7.72 -7.40
N ALA A 12 -14.44 6.97 -7.23
CA ALA A 12 -15.78 7.40 -7.62
C ALA A 12 -16.30 8.59 -6.78
N GLY A 13 -15.74 8.79 -5.58
CA GLY A 13 -16.08 9.90 -4.70
C GLY A 13 -15.60 11.28 -5.22
N PRO A 14 -16.05 12.38 -4.57
CA PRO A 14 -15.57 13.72 -4.87
C PRO A 14 -14.04 13.82 -4.67
N THR A 15 -13.36 14.56 -5.56
CA THR A 15 -11.90 14.70 -5.56
C THR A 15 -11.27 15.10 -4.22
N PRO A 16 -11.88 15.97 -3.39
CA PRO A 16 -11.35 16.28 -2.05
C PRO A 16 -11.39 15.08 -1.08
N VAL A 17 -12.42 14.23 -1.18
CA VAL A 17 -12.60 13.06 -0.30
C VAL A 17 -11.60 11.96 -0.68
N SER A 18 -11.42 11.71 -1.98
CA SER A 18 -10.40 10.79 -2.46
C SER A 18 -9.00 11.25 -2.09
N ALA A 19 -8.70 12.56 -2.15
CA ALA A 19 -7.40 13.06 -1.70
C ALA A 19 -7.13 12.79 -0.21
N LEU A 20 -8.12 13.03 0.66
CA LEU A 20 -7.99 12.80 2.11
C LEU A 20 -7.75 11.32 2.44
N ILE A 21 -8.54 10.41 1.86
CA ILE A 21 -8.46 8.97 2.15
C ILE A 21 -7.13 8.37 1.66
N HIS A 22 -6.66 8.82 0.49
CA HIS A 22 -5.46 8.28 -0.15
C HIS A 22 -4.16 8.87 0.40
N ALA A 23 -4.20 10.06 1.02
CA ALA A 23 -3.01 10.69 1.59
C ALA A 23 -2.90 10.51 3.10
N ALA A 24 -4.00 10.63 3.85
CA ALA A 24 -3.92 10.93 5.28
C ALA A 24 -4.32 9.80 6.23
N THR A 25 -5.27 8.93 5.86
CA THR A 25 -5.94 8.07 6.86
C THR A 25 -5.80 6.58 6.61
N MET A 26 -6.52 6.05 5.62
CA MET A 26 -6.81 4.61 5.59
C MET A 26 -5.61 3.77 5.18
N VAL A 27 -4.73 4.33 4.35
CA VAL A 27 -3.56 3.64 3.83
C VAL A 27 -2.32 3.73 4.73
N THR A 28 -2.17 4.83 5.47
CA THR A 28 -1.03 5.06 6.38
C THR A 28 -1.24 4.38 7.73
N ALA A 29 -2.48 4.14 8.16
CA ALA A 29 -2.81 3.46 9.41
C ALA A 29 -2.19 2.05 9.50
N GLY A 30 -2.19 1.28 8.39
CA GLY A 30 -1.56 -0.03 8.35
C GLY A 30 -0.04 0.03 8.54
N LEU A 31 0.61 1.02 7.92
CA LEU A 31 2.05 1.25 8.07
C LEU A 31 2.39 1.72 9.49
N TYR A 32 1.56 2.58 10.07
CA TYR A 32 1.70 3.01 11.47
C TYR A 32 1.60 1.82 12.43
N MET A 33 0.62 0.93 12.27
CA MET A 33 0.53 -0.27 13.10
C MET A 33 1.81 -1.12 12.99
N LEU A 34 2.26 -1.37 11.77
CA LEU A 34 3.44 -2.20 11.51
C LEU A 34 4.71 -1.60 12.15
N THR A 35 4.92 -0.29 11.99
CA THR A 35 6.06 0.40 12.59
C THR A 35 5.98 0.43 14.12
N ARG A 36 4.80 0.68 14.70
CA ARG A 36 4.61 0.68 16.16
C ARG A 36 4.76 -0.70 16.79
N THR A 37 4.41 -1.75 16.07
CA THR A 37 4.53 -3.14 16.52
C THR A 37 5.82 -3.80 16.04
N ASN A 38 6.76 -3.03 15.48
CA ASN A 38 7.98 -3.56 14.89
C ASN A 38 8.78 -4.45 15.86
N VAL A 39 8.79 -4.10 17.15
CA VAL A 39 9.39 -4.95 18.21
C VAL A 39 8.85 -6.37 18.15
N ILE A 40 7.54 -6.57 17.98
CA ILE A 40 6.92 -7.90 17.87
C ILE A 40 7.34 -8.60 16.57
N PHE A 41 7.34 -7.87 15.44
CA PHE A 41 7.69 -8.42 14.14
C PHE A 41 9.16 -8.88 14.06
N GLN A 42 10.08 -8.15 14.69
CA GLN A 42 11.51 -8.51 14.74
C GLN A 42 11.79 -9.83 15.45
N HIS A 43 10.89 -10.32 16.32
CA HIS A 43 11.05 -11.61 16.98
C HIS A 43 10.80 -12.81 16.06
N SER A 44 10.27 -12.60 14.84
CA SER A 44 10.07 -13.66 13.85
C SER A 44 10.53 -13.21 12.47
N GLN A 45 11.63 -13.81 12.03
CA GLN A 45 12.15 -13.61 10.67
C GLN A 45 11.11 -13.97 9.60
N THR A 46 10.27 -14.96 9.86
CA THR A 46 9.18 -15.34 8.96
C THR A 46 8.15 -14.21 8.81
N MET A 47 7.79 -13.52 9.89
CA MET A 47 6.84 -12.40 9.82
C MET A 47 7.40 -11.24 9.02
N MET A 48 8.67 -10.87 9.25
CA MET A 48 9.38 -9.85 8.48
C MET A 48 9.42 -10.18 6.99
N LEU A 49 9.77 -11.43 6.65
CA LEU A 49 9.84 -11.90 5.27
C LEU A 49 8.48 -11.87 4.57
N VAL A 50 7.40 -12.27 5.25
CA VAL A 50 6.04 -12.19 4.70
C VAL A 50 5.68 -10.75 4.37
N VAL A 51 5.95 -9.80 5.28
CA VAL A 51 5.68 -8.38 5.06
C VAL A 51 6.49 -7.84 3.86
N ALA A 52 7.78 -8.20 3.78
CA ALA A 52 8.65 -7.81 2.67
C ALA A 52 8.14 -8.34 1.32
N VAL A 53 7.84 -9.64 1.24
CA VAL A 53 7.38 -10.30 0.01
C VAL A 53 6.03 -9.75 -0.43
N VAL A 54 5.07 -9.60 0.50
CA VAL A 54 3.76 -9.05 0.18
C VAL A 54 3.86 -7.58 -0.25
N GLY A 55 4.74 -6.79 0.38
CA GLY A 55 5.03 -5.41 0.00
C GLY A 55 5.60 -5.31 -1.41
N ALA A 56 6.67 -6.05 -1.69
CA ALA A 56 7.31 -6.09 -3.01
C ALA A 56 6.36 -6.55 -4.12
N PHE A 57 5.63 -7.63 -3.88
CA PHE A 57 4.63 -8.13 -4.83
C PHE A 57 3.55 -7.08 -5.11
N THR A 58 3.02 -6.45 -4.05
CA THR A 58 1.99 -5.41 -4.18
C THR A 58 2.50 -4.20 -4.96
N ALA A 59 3.76 -3.79 -4.74
CA ALA A 59 4.39 -2.68 -5.46
C ALA A 59 4.41 -2.93 -6.98
N ILE A 60 4.97 -4.07 -7.38
CA ILE A 60 5.13 -4.42 -8.81
C ILE A 60 3.76 -4.66 -9.46
N PHE A 61 2.87 -5.38 -8.78
CA PHE A 61 1.55 -5.71 -9.30
C PHE A 61 0.69 -4.46 -9.53
N ALA A 62 0.66 -3.54 -8.55
CA ALA A 62 -0.09 -2.31 -8.68
C ALA A 62 0.48 -1.37 -9.76
N ALA A 63 1.81 -1.27 -9.85
CA ALA A 63 2.46 -0.48 -10.89
C ALA A 63 2.10 -0.99 -12.30
N THR A 64 2.07 -2.31 -12.49
CA THR A 64 1.72 -2.92 -13.78
C THR A 64 0.27 -2.61 -14.17
N ILE A 65 -0.67 -2.69 -13.22
CA ILE A 65 -2.08 -2.34 -13.47
C ILE A 65 -2.23 -0.84 -13.76
N GLY A 66 -1.47 0.01 -13.06
CA GLY A 66 -1.49 1.47 -13.25
C GLY A 66 -1.12 1.90 -14.66
N ILE A 67 -0.16 1.22 -15.31
CA ILE A 67 0.28 1.52 -16.68
C ILE A 67 -0.83 1.27 -17.71
N THR A 68 -1.75 0.33 -17.45
CA THR A 68 -2.85 0.00 -18.37
C THR A 68 -4.16 0.75 -18.06
N GLN A 69 -4.17 1.67 -17.08
CA GLN A 69 -5.37 2.45 -16.76
C GLN A 69 -5.51 3.69 -17.65
N ASN A 70 -6.72 3.89 -18.19
CA ASN A 70 -7.05 5.07 -19.01
C ASN A 70 -7.58 6.27 -18.19
N ASP A 71 -8.00 6.04 -16.94
CA ASP A 71 -8.53 7.08 -16.04
C ASP A 71 -7.43 7.57 -15.09
N ILE A 72 -7.14 8.87 -15.12
CA ILE A 72 -6.08 9.49 -14.30
C ILE A 72 -6.28 9.27 -12.79
N LYS A 73 -7.52 9.27 -12.29
CA LYS A 73 -7.79 9.05 -10.87
C LYS A 73 -7.46 7.61 -10.49
N LYS A 74 -7.77 6.65 -11.37
CA LYS A 74 -7.42 5.24 -11.17
C LYS A 74 -5.92 5.00 -11.27
N VAL A 75 -5.23 5.65 -12.20
CA VAL A 75 -3.75 5.64 -12.29
C VAL A 75 -3.15 6.10 -10.96
N LEU A 76 -3.64 7.22 -10.41
CA LEU A 76 -3.18 7.76 -9.13
C LEU A 76 -3.49 6.82 -7.96
N ALA A 77 -4.67 6.18 -7.94
CA ALA A 77 -5.00 5.18 -6.93
C ALA A 77 -4.01 4.02 -6.93
N TYR A 78 -3.70 3.44 -8.10
CA TYR A 78 -2.73 2.35 -8.23
C TYR A 78 -1.29 2.79 -7.91
N SER A 79 -0.93 4.03 -8.22
CA SER A 79 0.35 4.62 -7.78
C SER A 79 0.46 4.65 -6.25
N THR A 80 -0.61 5.05 -5.55
CA THR A 80 -0.65 4.99 -4.08
C THR A 80 -0.52 3.55 -3.56
N VAL A 81 -1.22 2.56 -4.15
CA VAL A 81 -1.05 1.14 -3.78
C VAL A 81 0.41 0.72 -3.94
N SER A 82 1.06 1.13 -5.03
CA SER A 82 2.45 0.79 -5.30
C SER A 82 3.41 1.41 -4.30
N GLN A 83 3.24 2.70 -3.99
CA GLN A 83 4.04 3.45 -3.00
C GLN A 83 3.94 2.79 -1.61
N LEU A 84 2.74 2.41 -1.20
CA LEU A 84 2.55 1.69 0.06
C LEU A 84 3.22 0.32 0.03
N GLY A 85 3.16 -0.40 -1.09
CA GLY A 85 3.89 -1.66 -1.27
C GLY A 85 5.40 -1.49 -1.00
N PHE A 86 6.00 -0.41 -1.51
CA PHE A 86 7.40 -0.08 -1.22
C PHE A 86 7.64 0.24 0.25
N MET A 87 6.76 0.99 0.90
CA MET A 87 6.89 1.30 2.32
C MET A 87 6.78 0.02 3.20
N PHE A 88 5.87 -0.89 2.86
CA PHE A 88 5.76 -2.18 3.55
C PHE A 88 7.00 -3.05 3.31
N LEU A 89 7.55 -3.06 2.10
CA LEU A 89 8.81 -3.72 1.80
C LEU A 89 9.94 -3.20 2.69
N ALA A 90 10.09 -1.87 2.79
CA ALA A 90 11.09 -1.24 3.65
C ALA A 90 10.98 -1.70 5.10
N CYS A 91 9.77 -1.65 5.68
CA CYS A 91 9.55 -2.15 7.04
C CYS A 91 9.83 -3.66 7.19
N GLY A 92 9.53 -4.47 6.16
CA GLY A 92 9.76 -5.91 6.16
C GLY A 92 11.24 -6.31 6.07
N VAL A 93 12.10 -5.46 5.52
CA VAL A 93 13.56 -5.67 5.53
C VAL A 93 14.26 -5.00 6.72
N GLY A 94 13.49 -4.33 7.59
CA GLY A 94 14.01 -3.63 8.76
C GLY A 94 14.76 -2.34 8.45
N ALA A 95 14.43 -1.69 7.32
CA ALA A 95 14.98 -0.39 6.93
C ALA A 95 14.29 0.80 7.62
#